data_AF-A0A4Q3UAW1-F1
#
_entry.id   AF-A0A4Q3UAW1-F1
#
_cell.length_a   1.000
_cell.length_b   1.000
_cell.length_c   1.000
_cell.angle_alpha   90.00
_cell.angle_beta   90.00
_cell.angle_gamma   90.00
#
_symmetry.space_group_name_H-M   'P 1'
#
loop_
_entity.id
_entity.type
_entity.pdbx_description
1 polymer ?
#
loop_
_entity_poly.entity_id
_entity_poly.type
_entity_poly.pdbx_seq_one_letter_code
_entity_poly.pdbx_strand_id
1 'polypeptide(L)'
;LLKAQNGLVENNLIDGSSISGIVLGPELWWGEADYSKNTIIRGNTITHVGYATTGPWNKQAGALTILGEGEVPEARGHQNLTIENNTFASNDGVNIIVDGLENSVVRGNRFINAQQKPNLRGVDRGIDAGALIFVDRAKNVRFEKNTAVNLGVGNTALIKTTSRSSQIIGVETGVVKRAHLKTFSYSNPLDLSYFADGETRREVRDPAIIKEGDTYYMTFTMWPFRNREEKNMTLPDNGSSPGIQLFSSKDLKTWKSENWLVKSSDLPESSPYKHRFWAPEIHKMGGKFYLIFTADNWLKKQYNPAGDWGVAGYAFATCRQRKYRYCTSVSLGIKAV
;
A
#
# COMPACT_ATOMS: atom_id res chain seq x y z
N LEU A 1 0.20 1.97 1.55
CA LEU A 1 0.17 0.53 1.22
C LEU A 1 -0.11 0.40 -0.27
N LEU A 2 0.60 -0.48 -0.96
CA LEU A 2 0.55 -0.71 -2.39
C LEU A 2 0.34 -2.20 -2.65
N LYS A 3 -0.60 -2.49 -3.55
CA LYS A 3 -0.89 -3.84 -4.05
C LYS A 3 -0.99 -3.71 -5.56
N ALA A 4 0.02 -4.21 -6.28
CA ALA A 4 0.09 -3.97 -7.72
C ALA A 4 0.76 -5.11 -8.47
N GLN A 5 0.17 -5.47 -9.61
CA GLN A 5 0.84 -6.18 -10.70
C GLN A 5 1.23 -5.16 -11.78
N ASN A 6 2.53 -5.08 -12.09
CA ASN A 6 3.09 -4.08 -13.02
C ASN A 6 2.98 -2.63 -12.50
N GLY A 7 3.20 -2.43 -11.20
CA GLY A 7 3.12 -1.12 -10.55
C GLY A 7 4.31 -0.21 -10.88
N LEU A 8 4.08 1.10 -10.83
CA LEU A 8 5.12 2.13 -10.96
C LEU A 8 4.92 3.21 -9.90
N VAL A 9 5.91 3.35 -9.02
CA VAL A 9 6.00 4.43 -8.04
C VAL A 9 7.22 5.24 -8.40
N GLU A 10 7.03 6.40 -9.02
CA GLU A 10 8.15 7.20 -9.50
C GLU A 10 8.10 8.67 -9.17
N ASN A 11 9.26 9.22 -8.81
CA ASN A 11 9.50 10.65 -8.63
C ASN A 11 8.56 11.33 -7.61
N ASN A 12 8.22 10.63 -6.52
CA ASN A 12 7.39 11.15 -5.43
C ASN A 12 8.23 11.60 -4.22
N LEU A 13 7.67 12.48 -3.39
CA LEU A 13 8.05 12.64 -1.98
C LEU A 13 7.05 11.94 -1.10
N ILE A 14 7.56 11.13 -0.19
CA ILE A 14 6.81 10.45 0.83
C ILE A 14 7.40 10.89 2.16
N ASP A 15 6.63 11.66 2.92
CA ASP A 15 7.09 12.38 4.11
C ASP A 15 6.07 12.29 5.26
N GLY A 16 6.58 12.27 6.49
CA GLY A 16 5.77 12.43 7.70
C GLY A 16 4.84 11.26 8.06
N SER A 17 5.05 10.07 7.50
CA SER A 17 4.29 8.88 7.92
C SER A 17 4.75 8.40 9.30
N SER A 18 3.81 8.20 10.23
CA SER A 18 4.12 7.64 11.55
C SER A 18 4.69 6.22 11.48
N ILE A 19 4.28 5.45 10.48
CA ILE A 19 4.76 4.09 10.18
C ILE A 19 5.56 4.10 8.87
N SER A 20 5.61 2.98 8.15
CA SER A 20 6.24 2.91 6.84
C SER A 20 5.72 3.98 5.86
N GLY A 21 6.60 4.50 5.02
CA GLY A 21 6.23 5.42 3.93
C GLY A 21 5.62 4.68 2.74
N ILE A 22 6.22 3.55 2.37
CA ILE A 22 5.68 2.64 1.36
C ILE A 22 5.62 1.24 1.94
N VAL A 23 4.47 0.59 1.84
CA VAL A 23 4.32 -0.83 2.15
C VAL A 23 3.87 -1.53 0.87
N LEU A 24 4.54 -2.62 0.49
CA LEU A 24 4.01 -3.63 -0.43
C LEU A 24 3.66 -4.83 0.43
N GLY A 25 2.38 -5.15 0.56
CA GLY A 25 1.94 -6.23 1.42
C GLY A 25 0.59 -6.78 0.96
N PRO A 26 0.37 -8.10 1.04
CA PRO A 26 -0.90 -8.70 0.65
C PRO A 26 -2.03 -8.38 1.65
N GLU A 27 -1.72 -8.09 2.93
CA GLU A 27 -2.70 -7.82 3.99
C GLU A 27 -3.82 -8.88 4.05
N LEU A 28 -3.43 -10.17 4.03
CA LEU A 28 -4.35 -11.30 3.94
C LEU A 28 -5.36 -11.34 5.09
N TRP A 29 -4.97 -10.90 6.30
CA TRP A 29 -5.88 -10.80 7.45
C TRP A 29 -7.07 -9.87 7.18
N TRP A 30 -6.84 -8.79 6.43
CA TRP A 30 -7.87 -7.82 6.05
C TRP A 30 -8.61 -8.21 4.77
N GLY A 31 -8.17 -9.27 4.09
CA GLY A 31 -8.73 -9.71 2.82
C GLY A 31 -8.59 -8.68 1.69
N GLU A 32 -7.56 -7.83 1.76
CA GLU A 32 -7.48 -6.66 0.89
C GLU A 32 -6.90 -6.97 -0.50
N ALA A 33 -5.85 -7.79 -0.64
CA ALA A 33 -5.31 -8.21 -1.94
C ALA A 33 -4.29 -9.37 -1.90
N ASP A 34 -3.61 -9.58 -3.03
CA ASP A 34 -2.53 -10.56 -3.24
C ASP A 34 -1.15 -9.87 -3.36
N TYR A 35 -0.09 -10.66 -3.48
CA TYR A 35 1.28 -10.18 -3.58
C TYR A 35 1.55 -9.34 -4.84
N SER A 36 2.33 -8.27 -4.66
CA SER A 36 2.79 -7.42 -5.75
C SER A 36 3.85 -8.08 -6.63
N LYS A 37 3.74 -7.88 -7.95
CA LYS A 37 4.65 -8.44 -8.95
C LYS A 37 5.02 -7.41 -10.02
N ASN A 38 6.22 -7.46 -10.58
CA ASN A 38 6.68 -6.58 -11.67
C ASN A 38 6.60 -5.08 -11.32
N THR A 39 6.81 -4.72 -10.06
CA THR A 39 6.65 -3.33 -9.60
C THR A 39 7.98 -2.59 -9.53
N ILE A 40 8.00 -1.37 -10.07
CA ILE A 40 9.16 -0.49 -10.07
C ILE A 40 8.92 0.66 -9.08
N ILE A 41 9.87 0.87 -8.17
CA ILE A 41 9.90 1.99 -7.22
C ILE A 41 11.16 2.77 -7.52
N ARG A 42 11.04 3.93 -8.19
CA ARG A 42 12.21 4.66 -8.68
C ARG A 42 12.21 6.17 -8.49
N GLY A 43 13.38 6.74 -8.21
CA GLY A 43 13.53 8.20 -8.17
C GLY A 43 12.70 8.90 -7.08
N ASN A 44 12.17 8.16 -6.11
CA ASN A 44 11.39 8.75 -5.02
C ASN A 44 12.30 9.27 -3.91
N THR A 45 11.82 10.23 -3.14
CA THR A 45 12.39 10.60 -1.85
C THR A 45 11.46 10.17 -0.72
N ILE A 46 11.97 9.35 0.18
CA ILE A 46 11.26 8.81 1.33
C ILE A 46 11.96 9.37 2.57
N THR A 47 11.29 10.24 3.32
CA THR A 47 11.93 11.01 4.40
C THR A 47 11.02 11.21 5.60
N HIS A 48 11.60 11.34 6.79
CA HIS A 48 10.87 11.47 8.07
C HIS A 48 9.67 10.51 8.22
N VAL A 49 9.80 9.28 7.72
CA VAL A 49 8.80 8.23 7.90
C VAL A 49 9.26 7.25 8.97
N GLY A 50 8.32 6.46 9.50
CA GLY A 50 8.62 5.38 10.45
C GLY A 50 9.00 5.88 11.84
N TYR A 51 8.67 7.13 12.18
CA TYR A 51 9.11 7.76 13.43
C TYR A 51 8.41 7.22 14.69
N ALA A 52 7.33 6.44 14.56
CA ALA A 52 6.72 5.77 15.71
C ALA A 52 7.65 4.67 16.24
N THR A 53 8.22 4.89 17.42
CA THR A 53 9.22 4.01 18.04
C THR A 53 8.64 2.75 18.67
N THR A 54 7.33 2.71 18.89
CA THR A 54 6.58 1.60 19.49
C THR A 54 5.28 1.33 18.72
N GLY A 55 4.73 0.13 18.87
CA GLY A 55 3.52 -0.31 18.16
C GLY A 55 3.59 -1.81 17.87
N PRO A 56 3.34 -2.65 18.88
CA PRO A 56 3.77 -4.05 18.89
C PRO A 56 2.87 -4.97 18.06
N TRP A 57 2.54 -4.65 16.80
CA TRP A 57 1.60 -5.50 16.04
C TRP A 57 1.93 -5.71 14.57
N ASN A 58 2.86 -4.97 13.97
CA ASN A 58 3.11 -5.09 12.52
C ASN A 58 4.60 -5.10 12.15
N LYS A 59 4.91 -5.84 11.08
CA LYS A 59 6.24 -5.88 10.44
C LYS A 59 6.48 -4.68 9.50
N GLN A 60 5.54 -3.73 9.44
CA GLN A 60 5.60 -2.50 8.65
C GLN A 60 6.50 -1.44 9.34
N ALA A 61 7.75 -1.82 9.60
CA ALA A 61 8.70 -1.05 10.40
C ALA A 61 9.75 -0.30 9.56
N GLY A 62 9.86 -0.62 8.27
CA GLY A 62 10.82 0.02 7.37
C GLY A 62 10.29 1.32 6.78
N ALA A 63 11.15 2.24 6.36
CA ALA A 63 10.71 3.39 5.54
C ALA A 63 10.04 2.92 4.22
N LEU A 64 10.60 1.88 3.60
CA LEU A 64 9.98 1.01 2.61
C LEU A 64 9.90 -0.41 3.17
N THR A 65 8.70 -0.99 3.25
CA THR A 65 8.49 -2.37 3.68
C THR A 65 7.93 -3.21 2.54
N ILE A 66 8.65 -4.27 2.15
CA ILE A 66 8.06 -5.40 1.44
C ILE A 66 7.68 -6.43 2.49
N LEU A 67 6.39 -6.74 2.59
CA LEU A 67 5.78 -7.52 3.65
C LEU A 67 5.33 -8.88 3.10
N GLY A 68 6.13 -9.91 3.34
CA GLY A 68 5.86 -11.29 2.95
C GLY A 68 4.89 -12.03 3.88
N GLU A 69 3.83 -11.38 4.37
CA GLU A 69 2.81 -12.08 5.16
C GLU A 69 2.14 -13.19 4.35
N GLY A 70 1.76 -14.28 5.00
CA GLY A 70 1.23 -15.49 4.37
C GLY A 70 0.78 -16.51 5.42
N GLU A 71 -0.04 -17.47 5.00
CA GLU A 71 -0.56 -18.53 5.88
C GLU A 71 0.52 -19.52 6.36
N VAL A 72 1.67 -19.56 5.64
CA VAL A 72 2.82 -20.39 6.01
C VAL A 72 4.04 -19.54 6.36
N PRO A 73 4.89 -19.99 7.31
CA PRO A 73 6.07 -19.24 7.74
C PRO A 73 7.05 -18.90 6.61
N GLU A 74 7.09 -19.68 5.54
CA GLU A 74 7.99 -19.53 4.38
C GLU A 74 7.36 -18.77 3.21
N ALA A 75 6.16 -18.21 3.38
CA ALA A 75 5.44 -17.59 2.28
C ALA A 75 6.28 -16.52 1.55
N ARG A 76 6.33 -16.67 0.23
CA ARG A 76 6.99 -15.76 -0.72
C ARG A 76 6.07 -15.60 -1.91
N GLY A 77 5.56 -14.39 -2.11
CA GLY A 77 4.74 -14.11 -3.29
C GLY A 77 5.10 -12.82 -4.00
N HIS A 78 5.88 -11.93 -3.36
CA HIS A 78 6.39 -10.75 -4.04
C HIS A 78 7.51 -11.15 -5.00
N GLN A 79 7.42 -10.71 -6.25
CA GLN A 79 8.38 -11.12 -7.27
C GLN A 79 8.68 -10.00 -8.27
N ASN A 80 9.91 -10.00 -8.81
CA ASN A 80 10.33 -9.10 -9.87
C ASN A 80 10.12 -7.61 -9.51
N LEU A 81 10.64 -7.20 -8.35
CA LEU A 81 10.65 -5.81 -7.93
C LEU A 81 11.96 -5.13 -8.32
N THR A 82 11.85 -3.89 -8.78
CA THR A 82 13.01 -3.01 -9.01
C THR A 82 12.88 -1.79 -8.11
N ILE A 83 13.78 -1.66 -7.14
CA ILE A 83 13.84 -0.52 -6.22
C ILE A 83 15.10 0.25 -6.56
N GLU A 84 14.97 1.34 -7.33
CA GLU A 84 16.13 2.00 -7.92
C GLU A 84 16.19 3.52 -7.78
N ASN A 85 17.39 4.05 -7.56
CA ASN A 85 17.64 5.50 -7.59
C ASN A 85 16.74 6.31 -6.64
N ASN A 86 16.23 5.70 -5.56
CA ASN A 86 15.46 6.41 -4.53
C ASN A 86 16.41 7.05 -3.51
N THR A 87 15.95 8.11 -2.87
CA THR A 87 16.62 8.74 -1.73
C THR A 87 15.84 8.46 -0.44
N PHE A 88 16.47 7.73 0.48
CA PHE A 88 15.98 7.54 1.85
C PHE A 88 16.72 8.54 2.74
N ALA A 89 16.01 9.55 3.25
CA ALA A 89 16.64 10.65 3.97
C ALA A 89 16.06 10.82 5.36
N SER A 90 16.91 10.98 6.38
CA SER A 90 16.46 11.32 7.74
C SER A 90 15.39 10.37 8.32
N ASN A 91 15.44 9.09 7.94
CA ASN A 91 14.58 8.05 8.50
C ASN A 91 15.35 7.33 9.61
N ASP A 92 14.79 7.32 10.81
CA ASP A 92 15.29 6.52 11.93
C ASP A 92 14.76 5.08 11.84
N GLY A 93 15.54 4.11 12.31
CA GLY A 93 15.23 2.67 12.18
C GLY A 93 15.56 2.09 10.80
N VAL A 94 15.00 0.91 10.51
CA VAL A 94 15.28 0.20 9.25
C VAL A 94 14.72 1.01 8.08
N ASN A 95 15.52 1.22 7.02
CA ASN A 95 15.09 2.00 5.87
C ASN A 95 14.41 1.12 4.82
N ILE A 96 14.93 -0.07 4.56
CA ILE A 96 14.26 -1.05 3.67
C ILE A 96 14.12 -2.38 4.39
N ILE A 97 12.89 -2.90 4.46
CA ILE A 97 12.62 -4.28 4.85
C ILE A 97 12.29 -5.07 3.59
N VAL A 98 13.01 -6.16 3.38
CA VAL A 98 12.75 -7.14 2.33
C VAL A 98 12.29 -8.43 3.00
N ASP A 99 10.97 -8.68 3.02
CA ASP A 99 10.39 -9.91 3.55
C ASP A 99 9.55 -10.61 2.46
N GLY A 100 9.82 -11.89 2.21
CA GLY A 100 9.05 -12.71 1.25
C GLY A 100 9.17 -12.29 -0.22
N LEU A 101 10.34 -11.78 -0.62
CA LEU A 101 10.63 -11.25 -1.97
C LEU A 101 11.54 -12.17 -2.78
N GLU A 102 11.22 -12.36 -4.06
CA GLU A 102 12.07 -13.11 -4.99
C GLU A 102 12.44 -12.37 -6.28
N ASN A 103 13.58 -12.75 -6.87
CA ASN A 103 14.01 -12.37 -8.22
C ASN A 103 13.99 -10.86 -8.44
N SER A 104 14.65 -10.10 -7.57
CA SER A 104 14.48 -8.65 -7.47
C SER A 104 15.81 -7.91 -7.32
N VAL A 105 15.79 -6.61 -7.59
CA VAL A 105 16.99 -5.76 -7.51
C VAL A 105 16.73 -4.48 -6.71
N VAL A 106 17.69 -4.16 -5.84
CA VAL A 106 17.73 -2.92 -5.05
C VAL A 106 19.02 -2.19 -5.42
N ARG A 107 18.91 -1.13 -6.22
CA ARG A 107 20.10 -0.52 -6.84
C ARG A 107 20.15 1.00 -6.87
N GLY A 108 21.34 1.57 -6.76
CA GLY A 108 21.53 3.02 -6.94
C GLY A 108 20.79 3.89 -5.91
N ASN A 109 20.25 3.31 -4.84
CA ASN A 109 19.53 4.06 -3.82
C ASN A 109 20.52 4.78 -2.89
N ARG A 110 20.09 5.91 -2.34
CA ARG A 110 20.90 6.79 -1.50
C ARG A 110 20.27 6.87 -0.11
N PHE A 111 21.01 6.49 0.91
CA PHE A 111 20.63 6.64 2.31
C PHE A 111 21.40 7.82 2.90
N ILE A 112 20.70 8.87 3.31
CA ILE A 112 21.32 10.14 3.75
C ILE A 112 20.80 10.47 5.14
N ASN A 113 21.69 10.69 6.11
CA ASN A 113 21.30 10.99 7.49
C ASN A 113 20.36 9.93 8.08
N ALA A 114 20.46 8.67 7.64
CA ALA A 114 19.59 7.61 8.16
C ALA A 114 20.05 7.17 9.56
N GLN A 115 19.11 6.72 10.38
CA GLN A 115 19.36 6.17 11.72
C GLN A 115 20.16 7.10 12.65
N GLN A 116 19.84 8.41 12.65
CA GLN A 116 20.42 9.38 13.59
C GLN A 116 20.11 9.01 15.03
N LYS A 117 18.93 8.45 15.27
CA LYS A 117 18.50 7.95 16.58
C LYS A 117 18.14 6.47 16.51
N PRO A 118 18.29 5.71 17.62
CA PRO A 118 17.74 4.38 17.72
C PRO A 118 16.21 4.38 17.56
N ASN A 119 15.68 3.38 16.87
CA ASN A 119 14.25 3.14 16.74
C ASN A 119 13.99 1.63 16.82
N LEU A 120 13.19 1.20 17.80
CA LEU A 120 12.98 -0.21 18.12
C LEU A 120 11.77 -0.83 17.41
N ARG A 121 11.14 -0.11 16.47
CA ARG A 121 9.98 -0.62 15.76
C ARG A 121 10.32 -1.93 15.02
N GLY A 122 9.51 -2.97 15.25
CA GLY A 122 9.65 -4.27 14.61
C GLY A 122 10.61 -5.24 15.30
N VAL A 123 11.33 -4.82 16.34
CA VAL A 123 12.25 -5.70 17.10
C VAL A 123 11.49 -6.89 17.71
N ASP A 124 10.28 -6.66 18.18
CA ASP A 124 9.35 -7.68 18.68
C ASP A 124 8.95 -8.73 17.61
N ARG A 125 9.23 -8.44 16.33
CA ARG A 125 9.00 -9.34 15.18
C ARG A 125 10.28 -9.92 14.60
N GLY A 126 11.41 -9.77 15.32
CA GLY A 126 12.71 -10.28 14.90
C GLY A 126 13.41 -9.43 13.85
N ILE A 127 12.96 -8.20 13.62
CA ILE A 127 13.64 -7.24 12.75
C ILE A 127 14.83 -6.65 13.52
N ASP A 128 16.01 -6.67 12.90
CA ASP A 128 17.19 -6.04 13.47
C ASP A 128 17.13 -4.53 13.25
N ALA A 129 16.76 -3.79 14.30
CA ALA A 129 16.64 -2.33 14.28
C ALA A 129 17.94 -1.59 13.88
N GLY A 130 19.09 -2.23 14.01
CA GLY A 130 20.38 -1.66 13.62
C GLY A 130 20.74 -1.85 12.15
N ALA A 131 19.99 -2.67 11.40
CA ALA A 131 20.18 -2.85 9.97
C ALA A 131 19.62 -1.65 9.18
N LEU A 132 20.38 -1.10 8.24
CA LEU A 132 19.86 -0.12 7.29
C LEU A 132 18.87 -0.78 6.32
N ILE A 133 19.24 -1.97 5.85
CA ILE A 133 18.39 -2.88 5.07
C ILE A 133 18.31 -4.22 5.80
N PHE A 134 17.10 -4.65 6.15
CA PHE A 134 16.84 -5.95 6.76
C PHE A 134 16.23 -6.90 5.74
N VAL A 135 16.79 -8.10 5.59
CA VAL A 135 16.40 -9.09 4.58
C VAL A 135 16.02 -10.40 5.25
N ASP A 136 14.78 -10.81 5.03
CA ASP A 136 14.20 -12.02 5.56
C ASP A 136 13.39 -12.75 4.50
N ARG A 137 13.39 -14.09 4.57
CA ARG A 137 12.64 -14.97 3.66
C ARG A 137 12.76 -14.58 2.17
N ALA A 138 13.91 -14.05 1.75
CA ALA A 138 14.12 -13.57 0.39
C ALA A 138 14.94 -14.56 -0.44
N LYS A 139 14.75 -14.56 -1.77
CA LYS A 139 15.53 -15.40 -2.68
C LYS A 139 15.94 -14.67 -3.94
N ASN A 140 17.20 -14.80 -4.34
CA ASN A 140 17.72 -14.21 -5.58
C ASN A 140 17.44 -12.69 -5.63
N VAL A 141 17.88 -11.99 -4.57
CA VAL A 141 17.78 -10.52 -4.47
C VAL A 141 19.17 -9.93 -4.54
N ARG A 142 19.34 -8.93 -5.42
CA ARG A 142 20.64 -8.27 -5.64
C ARG A 142 20.63 -6.85 -5.10
N PHE A 143 21.66 -6.52 -4.34
CA PHE A 143 21.96 -5.16 -3.90
C PHE A 143 23.18 -4.65 -4.68
N GLU A 144 23.03 -3.55 -5.40
CA GLU A 144 24.13 -3.02 -6.22
C GLU A 144 24.17 -1.48 -6.23
N LYS A 145 25.38 -0.92 -6.09
CA LYS A 145 25.62 0.52 -6.28
C LYS A 145 24.79 1.45 -5.38
N ASN A 146 24.26 0.96 -4.26
CA ASN A 146 23.62 1.83 -3.28
C ASN A 146 24.69 2.58 -2.47
N THR A 147 24.34 3.74 -1.92
CA THR A 147 25.27 4.54 -1.12
C THR A 147 24.64 4.98 0.18
N ALA A 148 25.42 5.00 1.26
CA ALA A 148 25.00 5.55 2.54
C ALA A 148 25.91 6.71 2.98
N VAL A 149 25.34 7.78 3.49
CA VAL A 149 26.05 9.00 3.90
C VAL A 149 25.55 9.46 5.24
N ASN A 150 26.49 9.81 6.13
CA ASN A 150 26.21 10.33 7.46
C ASN A 150 25.22 9.45 8.25
N LEU A 151 25.47 8.14 8.27
CA LEU A 151 24.70 7.21 9.09
C LEU A 151 24.91 7.54 10.58
N GLY A 152 23.82 7.56 11.33
CA GLY A 152 23.89 7.86 12.76
C GLY A 152 24.14 6.66 13.64
N VAL A 153 24.08 6.88 14.95
CA VAL A 153 24.39 5.89 15.99
C VAL A 153 23.44 4.71 16.03
N GLY A 154 22.26 4.82 15.41
CA GLY A 154 21.31 3.72 15.29
C GLY A 154 21.77 2.64 14.30
N ASN A 155 22.69 2.95 13.38
CA ASN A 155 23.17 1.99 12.39
C ASN A 155 24.28 1.09 12.94
N THR A 156 24.07 -0.23 12.90
CA THR A 156 25.09 -1.24 13.23
C THR A 156 25.51 -2.10 12.04
N ALA A 157 24.70 -2.14 10.98
CA ALA A 157 25.03 -2.83 9.73
C ALA A 157 24.31 -2.23 8.52
N LEU A 158 24.88 -2.38 7.32
CA LEU A 158 24.27 -1.89 6.08
C LEU A 158 23.19 -2.84 5.55
N ILE A 159 23.50 -4.13 5.47
CA ILE A 159 22.54 -5.18 5.09
C ILE A 159 22.68 -6.30 6.12
N LYS A 160 21.57 -6.75 6.70
CA LYS A 160 21.51 -7.99 7.50
C LYS A 160 20.52 -8.97 6.89
N THR A 161 20.93 -10.22 6.79
CA THR A 161 20.13 -11.33 6.24
C THR A 161 19.85 -12.37 7.31
N THR A 162 18.63 -12.89 7.36
CA THR A 162 18.31 -14.08 8.18
C THR A 162 18.71 -15.37 7.47
N SER A 163 18.80 -16.48 8.22
CA SER A 163 19.05 -17.83 7.68
C SER A 163 17.95 -18.35 6.74
N ARG A 164 16.79 -17.69 6.69
CA ARG A 164 15.67 -18.03 5.80
C ARG A 164 15.81 -17.42 4.40
N SER A 165 16.80 -16.57 4.21
CA SER A 165 17.11 -15.95 2.92
C SER A 165 18.23 -16.71 2.22
N SER A 166 18.16 -16.81 0.89
CA SER A 166 19.16 -17.53 0.08
C SER A 166 19.45 -16.77 -1.21
N GLN A 167 20.64 -16.96 -1.78
CA GLN A 167 21.04 -16.28 -3.03
C GLN A 167 20.92 -14.74 -2.91
N ILE A 168 21.31 -14.18 -1.76
CA ILE A 168 21.33 -12.73 -1.56
C ILE A 168 22.70 -12.20 -2.01
N ILE A 169 22.70 -11.41 -3.07
CA ILE A 169 23.92 -10.97 -3.74
C ILE A 169 24.21 -9.52 -3.34
N GLY A 170 25.46 -9.25 -2.97
CA GLY A 170 25.91 -7.90 -2.60
C GLY A 170 25.60 -7.50 -1.15
N VAL A 171 25.49 -8.46 -0.22
CA VAL A 171 25.30 -8.14 1.22
C VAL A 171 26.43 -7.24 1.74
N GLU A 172 27.68 -7.53 1.37
CA GLU A 172 28.85 -6.76 1.82
C GLU A 172 29.18 -5.56 0.91
N THR A 173 28.82 -5.63 -0.37
CA THR A 173 29.29 -4.69 -1.41
C THR A 173 28.20 -3.83 -2.02
N GLY A 174 26.94 -4.17 -1.77
CA GLY A 174 25.76 -3.58 -2.40
C GLY A 174 25.43 -2.18 -1.89
N VAL A 175 25.96 -1.79 -0.72
CA VAL A 175 25.86 -0.45 -0.13
C VAL A 175 27.26 0.05 0.22
N VAL A 176 27.67 1.19 -0.33
CA VAL A 176 28.97 1.81 -0.06
C VAL A 176 28.80 3.07 0.78
N LYS A 177 29.50 3.17 1.92
CA LYS A 177 29.53 4.40 2.72
C LYS A 177 30.30 5.51 1.97
N ARG A 178 29.76 6.73 1.92
CA ARG A 178 30.39 7.90 1.29
C ARG A 178 30.43 9.06 2.30
N ALA A 179 31.42 9.94 2.15
CA ALA A 179 31.64 11.05 3.08
C ALA A 179 30.63 12.20 2.89
N HIS A 180 30.21 12.51 1.65
CA HIS A 180 29.29 13.61 1.36
C HIS A 180 28.47 13.38 0.09
N LEU A 181 27.24 13.87 0.07
CA LEU A 181 26.37 13.93 -1.10
C LEU A 181 25.63 15.28 -1.12
N LYS A 182 25.39 15.82 -2.33
CA LYS A 182 24.59 17.04 -2.55
C LYS A 182 23.25 16.96 -1.80
N THR A 183 22.87 18.09 -1.19
CA THR A 183 21.56 18.34 -0.60
C THR A 183 20.45 18.10 -1.63
N PHE A 184 19.36 17.48 -1.18
CA PHE A 184 18.16 17.21 -1.98
C PHE A 184 17.06 18.17 -1.52
N SER A 185 16.26 18.69 -2.47
CA SER A 185 15.02 19.40 -2.19
C SER A 185 13.92 18.93 -3.16
N TYR A 186 12.68 18.99 -2.71
CA TYR A 186 11.50 18.61 -3.48
C TYR A 186 10.25 19.33 -2.97
N SER A 187 9.25 19.50 -3.84
CA SER A 187 7.91 19.99 -3.52
C SER A 187 6.88 18.99 -4.05
N ASN A 188 5.91 18.60 -3.21
CA ASN A 188 4.84 17.68 -3.60
C ASN A 188 3.95 18.31 -4.67
N PRO A 189 3.94 17.79 -5.91
CA PRO A 189 3.20 18.38 -7.02
C PRO A 189 1.73 17.93 -7.06
N LEU A 190 1.28 17.08 -6.13
CA LEU A 190 -0.06 16.50 -6.16
C LEU A 190 -1.07 17.35 -5.38
N ASP A 191 -1.96 18.01 -6.11
CA ASP A 191 -3.13 18.74 -5.58
C ASP A 191 -4.42 17.93 -5.81
N LEU A 192 -4.44 16.68 -5.34
CA LEU A 192 -5.64 15.86 -5.41
C LEU A 192 -6.60 16.28 -4.29
N SER A 193 -7.77 16.78 -4.68
CA SER A 193 -8.89 17.01 -3.79
C SER A 193 -10.17 16.41 -4.36
N TYR A 194 -11.12 16.09 -3.48
CA TYR A 194 -12.44 15.57 -3.85
C TYR A 194 -13.49 16.06 -2.87
N PHE A 195 -14.77 16.01 -3.26
CA PHE A 195 -15.87 16.45 -2.41
C PHE A 195 -16.49 15.24 -1.68
N ALA A 196 -16.54 15.29 -0.36
CA ALA A 196 -17.20 14.28 0.47
C ALA A 196 -17.71 14.90 1.77
N ASP A 197 -18.89 14.46 2.21
CA ASP A 197 -19.55 14.95 3.44
C ASP A 197 -19.71 16.48 3.46
N GLY A 198 -20.10 17.05 2.32
CA GLY A 198 -20.31 18.49 2.19
C GLY A 198 -19.04 19.35 2.12
N GLU A 199 -17.85 18.76 2.17
CA GLU A 199 -16.57 19.48 2.25
C GLU A 199 -15.55 19.00 1.20
N THR A 200 -14.58 19.86 0.88
CA THR A 200 -13.41 19.47 0.10
C THR A 200 -12.43 18.72 0.98
N ARG A 201 -12.08 17.50 0.57
CA ARG A 201 -11.14 16.59 1.24
C ARG A 201 -9.90 16.40 0.39
N ARG A 202 -8.80 16.01 1.04
CA ARG A 202 -7.52 15.65 0.37
C ARG A 202 -7.00 14.27 0.81
N GLU A 203 -7.66 13.66 1.78
CA GLU A 203 -7.27 12.40 2.37
C GLU A 203 -7.67 11.24 1.46
N VAL A 204 -6.68 10.46 1.02
CA VAL A 204 -6.87 9.27 0.19
C VAL A 204 -6.38 8.06 0.97
N ARG A 205 -7.20 7.01 1.07
CA ARG A 205 -6.81 5.73 1.67
C ARG A 205 -6.95 4.60 0.68
N ASP A 206 -6.00 3.68 0.70
CA ASP A 206 -6.01 2.46 -0.12
C ASP A 206 -6.25 2.73 -1.63
N PRO A 207 -5.49 3.64 -2.27
CA PRO A 207 -5.68 3.90 -3.68
C PRO A 207 -5.27 2.70 -4.53
N ALA A 208 -6.14 2.33 -5.47
CA ALA A 208 -5.85 1.38 -6.53
C ALA A 208 -5.88 2.09 -7.87
N ILE A 209 -4.77 2.06 -8.60
CA ILE A 209 -4.62 2.74 -9.90
C ILE A 209 -4.36 1.71 -10.99
N ILE A 210 -5.09 1.80 -12.09
CA ILE A 210 -4.80 1.05 -13.33
C ILE A 210 -4.61 1.99 -14.50
N LYS A 211 -3.89 1.53 -15.52
CA LYS A 211 -3.74 2.24 -16.80
C LYS A 211 -4.50 1.50 -17.89
N GLU A 212 -5.32 2.23 -18.65
CA GLU A 212 -5.98 1.74 -19.86
C GLU A 212 -5.74 2.73 -21.00
N GLY A 213 -5.03 2.28 -22.03
CA GLY A 213 -4.56 3.15 -23.11
C GLY A 213 -3.65 4.26 -22.58
N ASP A 214 -4.03 5.49 -22.85
CA ASP A 214 -3.32 6.70 -22.43
C ASP A 214 -3.85 7.30 -21.11
N THR A 215 -4.73 6.59 -20.40
CA THR A 215 -5.45 7.12 -19.23
C THR A 215 -5.23 6.25 -18.01
N TYR A 216 -4.97 6.88 -16.87
CA TYR A 216 -4.93 6.27 -15.55
C TYR A 216 -6.29 6.42 -14.88
N TYR A 217 -6.71 5.38 -14.18
CA TYR A 217 -7.97 5.31 -13.45
C TYR A 217 -7.68 4.94 -12.00
N MET A 218 -8.33 5.61 -11.06
CA MET A 218 -8.13 5.40 -9.63
C MET A 218 -9.45 5.19 -8.89
N THR A 219 -9.42 4.23 -7.97
CA THR A 219 -10.38 4.09 -6.87
C THR A 219 -9.63 4.22 -5.54
N PHE A 220 -10.31 4.62 -4.48
CA PHE A 220 -9.75 4.68 -3.13
C PHE A 220 -10.87 4.65 -2.09
N THR A 221 -10.54 4.28 -0.85
CA THR A 221 -11.45 4.40 0.30
C THR A 221 -11.73 5.89 0.52
N MET A 222 -12.96 6.33 0.27
CA MET A 222 -13.36 7.73 0.43
C MET A 222 -13.69 8.06 1.89
N TRP A 223 -13.51 9.31 2.30
CA TRP A 223 -13.97 9.79 3.60
C TRP A 223 -15.50 9.63 3.76
N PRO A 224 -16.03 9.27 4.95
CA PRO A 224 -15.32 8.97 6.20
C PRO A 224 -14.70 7.57 6.30
N PHE A 225 -13.50 7.47 6.90
CA PHE A 225 -12.77 6.21 7.10
C PHE A 225 -13.17 5.47 8.39
N ARG A 226 -14.42 4.99 8.46
CA ARG A 226 -14.99 4.46 9.71
C ARG A 226 -15.48 3.02 9.58
N ASN A 227 -15.48 2.33 10.72
CA ASN A 227 -16.22 1.08 10.92
C ASN A 227 -17.61 1.39 11.50
N ARG A 228 -18.45 0.35 11.66
CA ARG A 228 -19.76 0.50 12.32
C ARG A 228 -19.57 0.99 13.75
N GLU A 229 -20.15 2.13 14.08
CA GLU A 229 -20.11 2.73 15.41
C GLU A 229 -21.51 3.24 15.76
N GLU A 230 -22.08 2.76 16.87
CA GLU A 230 -23.48 3.08 17.25
C GLU A 230 -23.76 4.59 17.32
N LYS A 231 -22.80 5.37 17.85
CA LYS A 231 -22.90 6.83 17.96
C LYS A 231 -23.01 7.55 16.61
N ASN A 232 -22.64 6.90 15.50
CA ASN A 232 -22.63 7.49 14.16
C ASN A 232 -23.83 7.04 13.32
N MET A 233 -24.70 6.16 13.83
CA MET A 233 -25.83 5.60 13.07
C MET A 233 -26.91 6.63 12.69
N THR A 234 -26.85 7.84 13.23
CA THR A 234 -27.74 8.96 12.87
C THR A 234 -27.15 9.89 11.80
N LEU A 235 -25.87 9.71 11.44
CA LEU A 235 -25.20 10.49 10.41
C LEU A 235 -25.61 10.01 9.00
N PRO A 236 -25.39 10.83 7.95
CA PRO A 236 -25.50 10.37 6.57
C PRO A 236 -24.74 9.06 6.34
N ASP A 237 -25.36 8.15 5.58
CA ASP A 237 -24.85 6.79 5.33
C ASP A 237 -24.41 6.04 6.60
N ASN A 238 -25.06 6.32 7.74
CA ASN A 238 -24.75 5.75 9.05
C ASN A 238 -23.29 5.96 9.48
N GLY A 239 -22.69 7.07 9.05
CA GLY A 239 -21.29 7.42 9.30
C GLY A 239 -20.29 6.71 8.38
N SER A 240 -20.78 6.04 7.33
CA SER A 240 -19.96 5.42 6.30
C SER A 240 -19.62 6.36 5.15
N SER A 241 -18.69 5.94 4.28
CA SER A 241 -18.43 6.65 3.04
C SER A 241 -19.61 6.51 2.07
N PRO A 242 -19.85 7.49 1.19
CA PRO A 242 -21.03 7.52 0.32
C PRO A 242 -21.00 6.48 -0.82
N GLY A 243 -19.88 5.78 -1.00
CA GLY A 243 -19.68 4.83 -2.09
C GLY A 243 -18.25 4.82 -2.61
N ILE A 244 -18.11 4.39 -3.87
CA ILE A 244 -16.84 4.29 -4.60
C ILE A 244 -16.99 5.11 -5.88
N GLN A 245 -16.24 6.22 -5.96
CA GLN A 245 -16.15 7.05 -7.16
C GLN A 245 -14.91 6.71 -7.98
N LEU A 246 -15.04 6.72 -9.30
CA LEU A 246 -13.90 6.58 -10.21
C LEU A 246 -13.26 7.95 -10.46
N PHE A 247 -11.94 7.99 -10.52
CA PHE A 247 -11.18 9.17 -10.94
C PHE A 247 -10.32 8.82 -12.15
N SER A 248 -10.11 9.79 -13.04
CA SER A 248 -9.25 9.64 -14.22
C SER A 248 -8.14 10.69 -14.25
N SER A 249 -7.00 10.32 -14.83
CA SER A 249 -5.86 11.22 -15.04
C SER A 249 -5.09 10.85 -16.31
N LYS A 250 -4.53 11.84 -17.01
CA LYS A 250 -3.59 11.63 -18.13
C LYS A 250 -2.13 11.61 -17.70
N ASP A 251 -1.81 12.18 -16.54
CA ASP A 251 -0.45 12.50 -16.12
C ASP A 251 -0.12 12.09 -14.67
N LEU A 252 -1.05 11.40 -13.99
CA LEU A 252 -1.01 11.03 -12.56
C LEU A 252 -0.96 12.22 -11.59
N LYS A 253 -1.03 13.45 -12.09
CA LYS A 253 -0.92 14.68 -11.29
C LYS A 253 -2.27 15.39 -11.17
N THR A 254 -2.92 15.56 -12.31
CA THR A 254 -4.24 16.17 -12.42
C THR A 254 -5.29 15.07 -12.46
N TRP A 255 -6.20 15.11 -11.51
CA TRP A 255 -7.23 14.08 -11.35
C TRP A 255 -8.61 14.69 -11.54
N LYS A 256 -9.43 14.02 -12.35
CA LYS A 256 -10.81 14.38 -12.61
C LYS A 256 -11.73 13.34 -11.98
N SER A 257 -12.75 13.79 -11.27
CA SER A 257 -13.82 12.90 -10.82
C SER A 257 -14.66 12.43 -12.01
N GLU A 258 -14.92 11.13 -12.06
CA GLU A 258 -15.80 10.48 -13.03
C GLU A 258 -17.06 9.97 -12.30
N ASN A 259 -17.78 9.04 -12.94
CA ASN A 259 -19.00 8.47 -12.38
C ASN A 259 -18.75 7.67 -11.10
N TRP A 260 -19.79 7.57 -10.28
CA TRP A 260 -19.87 6.59 -9.20
C TRP A 260 -19.86 5.18 -9.78
N LEU A 261 -18.96 4.33 -9.30
CA LEU A 261 -19.00 2.90 -9.55
C LEU A 261 -20.03 2.22 -8.65
N VAL A 262 -20.10 2.69 -7.40
CA VAL A 262 -21.10 2.29 -6.39
C VAL A 262 -21.48 3.53 -5.60
N LYS A 263 -22.76 3.75 -5.36
CA LYS A 263 -23.26 4.86 -4.54
C LYS A 263 -24.31 4.34 -3.57
N SER A 264 -24.10 4.55 -2.27
CA SER A 264 -24.97 4.03 -1.21
C SER A 264 -26.45 4.39 -1.40
N SER A 265 -26.71 5.62 -1.86
CA SER A 265 -28.07 6.14 -2.11
C SER A 265 -28.83 5.36 -3.19
N ASP A 266 -28.10 4.71 -4.10
CA ASP A 266 -28.69 3.99 -5.23
C ASP A 266 -28.92 2.51 -4.89
N LEU A 267 -28.46 2.05 -3.71
CA LEU A 267 -28.57 0.67 -3.28
C LEU A 267 -29.82 0.43 -2.43
N PRO A 268 -30.52 -0.71 -2.64
CA PRO A 268 -31.60 -1.15 -1.75
C PRO A 268 -31.15 -1.20 -0.29
N GLU A 269 -32.09 -0.96 0.64
CA GLU A 269 -31.81 -1.02 2.08
C GLU A 269 -31.18 -2.35 2.52
N SER A 270 -31.65 -3.45 1.91
CA SER A 270 -31.18 -4.82 2.19
C SER A 270 -29.88 -5.21 1.49
N SER A 271 -29.24 -4.30 0.73
CA SER A 271 -28.03 -4.65 -0.01
C SER A 271 -26.90 -5.03 0.95
N PRO A 272 -26.24 -6.20 0.78
CA PRO A 272 -25.16 -6.65 1.66
C PRO A 272 -23.91 -5.76 1.61
N TYR A 273 -23.82 -4.88 0.60
CA TYR A 273 -22.70 -3.96 0.37
C TYR A 273 -23.16 -2.50 0.42
N LYS A 274 -24.06 -2.15 1.35
CA LYS A 274 -24.61 -0.79 1.48
C LYS A 274 -23.65 0.20 2.16
N HIS A 275 -22.74 -0.28 2.99
CA HIS A 275 -21.83 0.54 3.81
C HIS A 275 -20.39 0.00 3.75
N ARG A 276 -19.48 0.73 4.42
CA ARG A 276 -18.05 0.50 4.66
C ARG A 276 -17.11 0.71 3.47
N PHE A 277 -17.55 0.48 2.23
CA PHE A 277 -16.80 0.65 0.96
C PHE A 277 -15.29 0.85 1.12
N TRP A 278 -14.60 -0.23 1.53
CA TRP A 278 -13.22 -0.18 1.99
C TRP A 278 -12.27 -0.86 1.01
N ALA A 279 -11.09 -0.27 0.86
CA ALA A 279 -10.01 -0.71 -0.02
C ALA A 279 -10.49 -1.11 -1.42
N PRO A 280 -11.19 -0.23 -2.17
CA PRO A 280 -11.69 -0.59 -3.49
C PRO A 280 -10.56 -0.70 -4.50
N GLU A 281 -10.48 -1.86 -5.15
CA GLU A 281 -9.54 -2.17 -6.21
C GLU A 281 -10.22 -2.35 -7.56
N ILE A 282 -9.65 -1.73 -8.59
CA ILE A 282 -10.08 -1.92 -9.96
C ILE A 282 -9.05 -2.77 -10.71
N HIS A 283 -9.51 -3.80 -11.41
CA HIS A 283 -8.68 -4.77 -12.13
C HIS A 283 -9.19 -4.96 -13.55
N LYS A 284 -8.30 -5.24 -14.51
CA LYS A 284 -8.68 -5.63 -15.88
C LYS A 284 -8.22 -7.04 -16.18
N MET A 285 -9.16 -7.96 -16.37
CA MET A 285 -8.90 -9.37 -16.65
C MET A 285 -9.76 -9.82 -17.83
N GLY A 286 -9.16 -10.51 -18.82
CA GLY A 286 -9.91 -11.02 -19.98
C GLY A 286 -10.68 -9.95 -20.76
N GLY A 287 -10.19 -8.69 -20.78
CA GLY A 287 -10.87 -7.56 -21.44
C GLY A 287 -12.09 -7.01 -20.70
N LYS A 288 -12.35 -7.45 -19.47
CA LYS A 288 -13.39 -6.93 -18.57
C LYS A 288 -12.77 -6.22 -17.38
N PHE A 289 -13.48 -5.23 -16.84
CA PHE A 289 -13.09 -4.57 -15.59
C PHE A 289 -13.85 -5.18 -14.43
N TYR A 290 -13.11 -5.40 -13.34
CA TYR A 290 -13.58 -5.94 -12.09
C TYR A 290 -13.33 -4.90 -10.99
N LEU A 291 -14.35 -4.64 -10.17
CA LEU A 291 -14.23 -3.84 -8.96
C LEU A 291 -14.33 -4.80 -7.77
N ILE A 292 -13.34 -4.79 -6.90
CA ILE A 292 -13.29 -5.59 -5.69
C ILE A 292 -13.21 -4.65 -4.50
N PHE A 293 -14.00 -4.87 -3.45
CA PHE A 293 -13.94 -4.05 -2.24
C PHE A 293 -14.55 -4.78 -1.05
N THR A 294 -14.19 -4.35 0.15
CA THR A 294 -14.85 -4.76 1.38
C THR A 294 -16.07 -3.90 1.64
N ALA A 295 -17.19 -4.53 2.00
CA ALA A 295 -18.38 -3.83 2.42
C ALA A 295 -19.13 -4.58 3.52
N ASP A 296 -20.17 -3.93 4.05
CA ASP A 296 -21.03 -4.44 5.11
C ASP A 296 -22.41 -3.75 5.01
N ASN A 297 -23.43 -4.30 5.65
CA ASN A 297 -24.69 -3.63 5.92
C ASN A 297 -24.91 -3.44 7.41
N TRP A 298 -24.73 -2.20 7.87
CA TRP A 298 -24.81 -1.85 9.28
C TRP A 298 -26.25 -1.75 9.84
N LEU A 299 -27.27 -1.84 8.98
CA LEU A 299 -28.68 -1.70 9.40
C LEU A 299 -29.19 -2.96 10.11
N LYS A 300 -28.97 -4.13 9.50
CA LYS A 300 -29.42 -5.41 10.05
C LYS A 300 -28.41 -6.50 9.72
N LYS A 301 -28.02 -7.28 10.72
CA LYS A 301 -27.11 -8.44 10.59
C LYS A 301 -27.54 -9.40 9.47
N GLN A 302 -28.84 -9.65 9.34
CA GLN A 302 -29.43 -10.53 8.34
C GLN A 302 -29.30 -10.04 6.88
N TYR A 303 -28.93 -8.78 6.67
CA TYR A 303 -28.63 -8.28 5.33
C TYR A 303 -27.23 -8.68 4.87
N ASN A 304 -26.37 -9.12 5.78
CA ASN A 304 -25.06 -9.64 5.43
C ASN A 304 -25.12 -11.15 5.14
N PRO A 305 -24.31 -11.66 4.18
CA PRO A 305 -24.30 -13.10 3.86
C PRO A 305 -23.88 -14.00 5.03
N ALA A 306 -23.08 -13.47 5.96
CA ALA A 306 -22.64 -14.20 7.15
C ALA A 306 -23.71 -14.25 8.27
N GLY A 307 -24.80 -13.49 8.14
CA GLY A 307 -25.82 -13.37 9.20
C GLY A 307 -25.37 -12.56 10.42
N ASP A 308 -24.21 -11.90 10.36
CA ASP A 308 -23.70 -10.97 11.37
C ASP A 308 -23.10 -9.71 10.70
N TRP A 309 -22.85 -8.66 11.47
CA TRP A 309 -22.01 -7.55 11.04
C TRP A 309 -20.56 -8.02 10.94
N GLY A 310 -19.86 -7.58 9.90
CA GLY A 310 -18.53 -8.09 9.62
C GLY A 310 -18.06 -7.76 8.21
N VAL A 311 -16.75 -7.84 8.03
CA VAL A 311 -16.07 -7.64 6.75
C VAL A 311 -16.49 -8.75 5.79
N ALA A 312 -17.09 -8.38 4.66
CA ALA A 312 -17.22 -9.28 3.52
C ALA A 312 -16.56 -8.64 2.29
N GLY A 313 -15.79 -9.44 1.54
CA GLY A 313 -15.26 -9.05 0.25
C GLY A 313 -16.31 -9.23 -0.84
N TYR A 314 -16.43 -8.25 -1.73
CA TYR A 314 -17.35 -8.28 -2.87
C TYR A 314 -16.58 -8.03 -4.17
N ALA A 315 -16.98 -8.71 -5.25
CA ALA A 315 -16.44 -8.53 -6.58
C ALA A 315 -17.57 -8.30 -7.59
N PHE A 316 -17.40 -7.29 -8.44
CA PHE A 316 -18.34 -6.91 -9.50
C PHE A 316 -17.63 -6.90 -10.85
N ALA A 317 -18.23 -7.50 -11.87
CA ALA A 317 -17.69 -7.51 -13.22
C ALA A 317 -18.54 -6.65 -14.16
N THR A 318 -17.90 -5.85 -15.01
CA THR A 318 -18.59 -5.14 -16.11
C THR A 318 -18.36 -5.86 -17.45
N CYS A 319 -19.39 -5.94 -18.29
CA CYS A 319 -19.26 -6.39 -19.69
C CYS A 319 -19.12 -5.16 -20.63
N ARG A 320 -17.99 -5.13 -21.35
CA ARG A 320 -17.53 -4.25 -22.45
C ARG A 320 -18.26 -2.93 -22.81
N GLN A 321 -17.42 -1.90 -22.83
CA GLN A 321 -17.25 -0.80 -23.80
C GLN A 321 -18.43 0.15 -24.11
N ARG A 322 -18.16 1.43 -23.77
CA ARG A 322 -18.90 2.68 -24.01
C ARG A 322 -19.98 3.00 -22.96
N LYS A 323 -19.61 3.96 -22.09
CA LYS A 323 -20.42 4.58 -21.03
C LYS A 323 -20.93 3.57 -20.01
N TYR A 324 -20.15 3.38 -18.94
CA TYR A 324 -20.49 2.57 -17.77
C TYR A 324 -21.90 2.91 -17.25
N ARG A 325 -22.89 2.11 -17.65
CA ARG A 325 -24.15 1.92 -16.95
C ARG A 325 -24.02 0.60 -16.20
N TYR A 326 -24.31 0.66 -14.91
CA TYR A 326 -24.32 -0.40 -13.92
C TYR A 326 -24.42 -1.83 -14.49
N CYS A 327 -23.43 -2.67 -14.20
CA CYS A 327 -23.54 -4.12 -14.32
C CYS A 327 -23.51 -4.73 -12.92
N THR A 328 -24.68 -5.12 -12.42
CA THR A 328 -24.82 -6.09 -11.34
C THR A 328 -24.72 -7.48 -11.94
N SER A 329 -23.57 -8.14 -11.73
CA SER A 329 -23.54 -9.60 -11.64
C SER A 329 -22.71 -9.97 -10.42
N VAL A 330 -23.40 -10.49 -9.42
CA VAL A 330 -22.85 -10.95 -8.14
C VAL A 330 -22.40 -12.41 -8.27
N SER A 331 -21.13 -12.67 -7.98
CA SER A 331 -20.57 -13.98 -7.59
C SER A 331 -19.22 -13.67 -6.92
N LEU A 332 -18.84 -14.14 -5.73
CA LEU A 332 -19.15 -15.38 -5.02
C LEU A 332 -19.19 -15.16 -3.50
N GLY A 333 -19.92 -16.05 -2.80
CA GLY A 333 -19.65 -16.32 -1.40
C GLY A 333 -18.32 -17.07 -1.27
N ILE A 334 -17.32 -16.44 -0.65
CA ILE A 334 -16.16 -17.15 -0.12
C ILE A 334 -16.29 -17.10 1.40
N LYS A 335 -16.69 -18.24 1.97
CA LYS A 335 -16.49 -18.53 3.39
C LYS A 335 -15.01 -18.85 3.57
N ALA A 336 -14.28 -18.01 4.28
CA ALA A 336 -13.08 -18.47 4.97
C ALA A 336 -13.52 -19.33 6.15
N VAL A 337 -12.99 -20.55 6.26
CA VAL A 337 -13.07 -21.38 7.48
C VAL A 337 -11.88 -21.03 8.35
#